data_AF-A0A7X8LGI7-F1
#
_entry.id   AF-A0A7X8LGI7-F1
#
_cell.length_a   1.000
_cell.length_b   1.000
_cell.length_c   1.000
_cell.angle_alpha   90.00
_cell.angle_beta   90.00
_cell.angle_gamma   90.00
#
_symmetry.space_group_name_H-M   'P 1'
#
loop_
_entity.id
_entity.type
_entity.pdbx_description
1 polymer ?
#
loop_
_entity_poly.entity_id
_entity_poly.type
_entity_poly.pdbx_seq_one_letter_code
_entity_poly.pdbx_strand_id
1 'polypeptide(L)'
;MIKIAVYTIFLIGGFVATSNAKPMDTRAAENIPELRRIVENVRKGGSLSQKDRNFLIQCLDSRDPVLLSASAWIVGEERRPDELLIGKLNAIQKTKLDDMTIAFVRIAFEKVEAKAHGQRWLPSKESRNSTNLYLMIEATRALLQENGMGDQTALKKKRLDEMLFINAVSEHLSSNGVTNSNVTQIILFDERYKLLLSILQEYY
;
A
#
# COMPACT_ATOMS: atom_id res chain seq x y z
N MET A 1 42.45 -6.52 49.86
CA MET A 1 42.44 -5.62 48.69
C MET A 1 41.51 -6.22 47.64
N ILE A 2 40.29 -5.73 47.53
CA ILE A 2 39.27 -6.23 46.60
C ILE A 2 39.22 -5.26 45.41
N LYS A 3 39.55 -5.75 44.20
CA LYS A 3 39.42 -5.00 42.95
C LYS A 3 37.98 -5.16 42.46
N ILE A 4 37.19 -4.09 42.53
CA ILE A 4 35.86 -4.03 41.91
C ILE A 4 36.07 -3.62 40.44
N ALA A 5 35.80 -4.55 39.53
CA ALA A 5 35.71 -4.26 38.11
C ALA A 5 34.39 -3.52 37.85
N VAL A 6 34.49 -2.22 37.56
CA VAL A 6 33.35 -1.41 37.11
C VAL A 6 33.07 -1.80 35.66
N TYR A 7 32.06 -2.64 35.45
CA TYR A 7 31.52 -2.89 34.12
C TYR A 7 30.74 -1.65 33.66
N THR A 8 31.35 -0.91 32.75
CA THR A 8 30.74 0.20 32.02
C THR A 8 29.60 -0.36 31.16
N ILE A 9 28.37 -0.11 31.56
CA ILE A 9 27.19 -0.36 30.73
C ILE A 9 27.27 0.62 29.56
N PHE A 10 27.69 0.12 28.40
CA PHE A 10 27.47 0.78 27.12
C PHE A 10 25.96 0.86 26.89
N LEU A 11 25.37 2.01 27.25
CA LEU A 11 24.09 2.44 26.72
C LEU A 11 24.26 2.63 25.22
N ILE A 12 23.95 1.58 24.46
CA ILE A 12 23.70 1.67 23.03
C ILE A 12 22.50 2.60 22.90
N GLY A 13 22.78 3.86 22.58
CA GLY A 13 21.80 4.84 22.20
C GLY A 13 21.04 4.31 21.00
N GLY A 14 19.89 3.71 21.27
CA GLY A 14 18.86 3.46 20.26
C GLY A 14 18.47 4.82 19.70
N PHE A 15 19.06 5.17 18.56
CA PHE A 15 18.57 6.23 17.70
C PHE A 15 17.22 5.72 17.18
N VAL A 16 16.18 5.88 17.98
CA VAL A 16 14.80 5.77 17.51
C VAL A 16 14.67 6.97 16.57
N ALA A 17 14.90 6.72 15.28
CA ALA A 17 14.42 7.58 14.24
C ALA A 17 12.91 7.60 14.40
N THR A 18 12.42 8.53 15.21
CA THR A 18 11.01 8.91 15.23
C THR A 18 10.69 9.23 13.78
N SER A 19 9.87 8.39 13.14
CA SER A 19 9.37 8.69 11.81
C SER A 19 8.71 10.04 11.94
N ASN A 20 9.34 11.07 11.38
CA ASN A 20 8.71 12.38 11.27
C ASN A 20 7.56 12.17 10.28
N ALA A 21 6.41 11.78 10.82
CA ALA A 21 5.17 11.64 10.06
C ALA A 21 4.94 12.98 9.37
N LYS A 22 5.15 13.02 8.05
CA LYS A 22 4.80 14.21 7.29
C LYS A 22 3.27 14.27 7.28
N PRO A 23 2.66 15.28 7.91
CA PRO A 23 1.22 15.45 7.83
C PRO A 23 0.83 15.60 6.36
N MET A 24 -0.31 15.02 5.99
CA MET A 24 -0.89 15.23 4.67
C MET A 24 -1.16 16.73 4.44
N ASP A 25 -0.98 17.19 3.21
CA ASP A 25 -1.36 18.56 2.83
C ASP A 25 -2.86 18.76 3.10
N THR A 26 -3.22 19.83 3.80
CA THR A 26 -4.61 20.14 4.14
C THR A 26 -5.50 20.22 2.90
N ARG A 27 -4.93 20.63 1.75
CA ARG A 27 -5.63 20.64 0.45
C ARG A 27 -5.85 19.25 -0.14
N ALA A 28 -4.94 18.32 0.14
CA ALA A 28 -5.12 16.93 -0.28
C ALA A 28 -6.22 16.24 0.53
N ALA A 29 -6.40 16.63 1.80
CA ALA A 29 -7.44 16.12 2.67
C ALA A 29 -8.86 16.36 2.12
N GLU A 30 -9.09 17.50 1.47
CA GLU A 30 -10.39 17.89 0.90
C GLU A 30 -10.85 16.92 -0.21
N ASN A 31 -9.92 16.23 -0.87
CA ASN A 31 -10.19 15.30 -1.96
C ASN A 31 -10.52 13.87 -1.48
N ILE A 32 -10.34 13.57 -0.19
CA ILE A 32 -10.55 12.23 0.38
C ILE A 32 -11.99 11.74 0.24
N PRO A 33 -13.03 12.53 0.56
CA PRO A 33 -14.41 12.05 0.46
C PRO A 33 -14.79 11.63 -0.96
N GLU A 34 -14.32 12.36 -1.97
CA GLU A 34 -14.57 12.06 -3.38
C GLU A 34 -13.84 10.77 -3.80
N LEU A 35 -12.57 10.59 -3.37
CA LEU A 35 -11.85 9.33 -3.59
C LEU A 35 -12.59 8.13 -2.97
N ARG A 36 -13.06 8.24 -1.72
CA ARG A 36 -13.82 7.18 -1.05
C ARG A 36 -15.08 6.80 -1.83
N ARG A 37 -15.82 7.81 -2.30
CA ARG A 37 -17.01 7.61 -3.14
C ARG A 37 -16.67 6.84 -4.42
N ILE A 38 -15.57 7.18 -5.10
CA ILE A 38 -15.13 6.50 -6.33
C ILE A 38 -14.69 5.07 -6.03
N VAL A 39 -13.91 4.84 -4.97
CA VAL A 39 -13.51 3.49 -4.53
C VAL A 39 -14.72 2.60 -4.30
N GLU A 40 -15.73 3.09 -3.56
CA GLU A 40 -16.96 2.34 -3.34
C GLU A 40 -17.69 1.98 -4.64
N ASN A 41 -17.76 2.92 -5.57
CA ASN A 41 -18.39 2.70 -6.87
C ASN A 41 -17.67 1.60 -7.66
N VAL A 42 -16.34 1.68 -7.75
CA VAL A 42 -15.51 0.69 -8.47
C VAL A 42 -15.62 -0.70 -7.84
N ARG A 43 -15.60 -0.80 -6.51
CA ARG A 43 -15.78 -2.07 -5.78
C ARG A 43 -17.14 -2.71 -6.03
N LYS A 44 -18.20 -1.91 -6.09
CA LYS A 44 -19.55 -2.37 -6.44
C LYS A 44 -19.68 -2.72 -7.93
N GLY A 45 -18.61 -2.54 -8.72
CA GLY A 45 -18.58 -2.86 -10.14
C GLY A 45 -19.18 -1.78 -11.02
N GLY A 46 -19.40 -0.57 -10.48
CA GLY A 46 -19.86 0.57 -11.23
C GLY A 46 -18.79 1.09 -12.19
N SER A 47 -19.25 1.78 -13.24
CA SER A 47 -18.36 2.47 -14.17
C SER A 47 -18.04 3.88 -13.66
N LEU A 48 -16.84 4.37 -13.97
CA LEU A 48 -16.45 5.73 -13.68
C LEU A 48 -17.28 6.72 -14.51
N SER A 49 -17.76 7.78 -13.88
CA SER A 49 -18.37 8.90 -14.59
C SER A 49 -17.29 9.78 -15.26
N GLN A 50 -17.67 10.66 -16.20
CA GLN A 50 -16.69 11.61 -16.75
C GLN A 50 -16.11 12.53 -15.68
N LYS A 51 -16.92 12.90 -14.68
CA LYS A 51 -16.47 13.68 -13.52
C LYS A 51 -15.42 12.91 -12.72
N ASP A 52 -15.65 11.61 -12.50
CA ASP A 52 -14.74 10.73 -11.76
C ASP A 52 -13.40 10.64 -12.50
N ARG A 53 -13.42 10.43 -13.82
CA ARG A 53 -12.22 10.41 -14.67
C ARG A 53 -11.42 11.70 -14.55
N ASN A 54 -12.08 12.85 -14.72
CA ASN A 54 -11.44 14.16 -14.63
C ASN A 54 -10.78 14.38 -13.27
N PHE A 55 -11.45 13.98 -12.19
CA PHE A 55 -10.91 14.06 -10.85
C PHE A 55 -9.71 13.12 -10.65
N LEU A 56 -9.78 11.88 -11.13
CA LEU A 56 -8.66 10.93 -11.04
C LEU A 56 -7.44 11.40 -11.81
N ILE A 57 -7.61 12.03 -12.98
CA ILE A 57 -6.50 12.66 -13.72
C ILE A 57 -5.80 13.71 -12.87
N GLN A 58 -6.56 14.59 -12.21
CA GLN A 58 -6.00 15.62 -11.33
C GLN A 58 -5.23 15.00 -10.17
N CYS A 59 -5.75 13.91 -9.59
CA CYS A 59 -5.08 13.19 -8.51
C CYS A 59 -3.83 12.43 -8.99
N LEU A 60 -3.79 11.90 -10.21
CA LEU A 60 -2.60 11.28 -10.80
C LEU A 60 -1.51 12.32 -11.15
N ASP A 61 -1.90 13.54 -11.51
CA ASP A 61 -0.99 14.66 -11.73
C ASP A 61 -0.55 15.33 -10.40
N SER A 62 -1.14 14.93 -9.26
CA SER A 62 -0.81 15.46 -7.95
C SER A 62 0.58 15.02 -7.48
N ARG A 63 1.22 15.87 -6.67
CA ARG A 63 2.44 15.51 -5.94
C ARG A 63 2.16 14.85 -4.59
N ASP A 64 0.89 14.78 -4.19
CA ASP A 64 0.50 14.14 -2.94
C ASP A 64 0.54 12.60 -3.10
N PRO A 65 1.37 11.89 -2.30
CA PRO A 65 1.53 10.44 -2.38
C PRO A 65 0.23 9.65 -2.18
N VAL A 66 -0.66 10.14 -1.31
CA VAL A 66 -1.90 9.44 -0.95
C VAL A 66 -2.91 9.56 -2.10
N LEU A 67 -3.09 10.77 -2.64
CA LEU A 67 -3.98 10.99 -3.78
C LEU A 67 -3.54 10.21 -5.02
N LEU A 68 -2.24 10.23 -5.31
CA LEU A 68 -1.68 9.51 -6.45
C LEU A 68 -1.83 8.00 -6.26
N SER A 69 -1.47 7.47 -5.08
CA SER A 69 -1.56 6.03 -4.80
C SER A 69 -2.99 5.51 -4.83
N ALA A 70 -3.95 6.25 -4.23
CA ALA A 70 -5.36 5.88 -4.27
C ALA A 70 -5.90 5.88 -5.71
N SER A 71 -5.52 6.88 -6.51
CA SER A 71 -5.95 6.98 -7.90
C SER A 71 -5.33 5.88 -8.77
N ALA A 72 -4.05 5.57 -8.57
CA ALA A 72 -3.41 4.43 -9.23
C ALA A 72 -4.12 3.12 -8.89
N TRP A 73 -4.45 2.89 -7.62
CA TRP A 73 -5.23 1.73 -7.20
C TRP A 73 -6.58 1.65 -7.93
N ILE A 74 -7.30 2.76 -8.02
CA ILE A 74 -8.61 2.84 -8.72
C ILE A 74 -8.47 2.47 -10.20
N VAL A 75 -7.44 2.99 -10.89
CA VAL A 75 -7.15 2.63 -12.30
C VAL A 75 -6.86 1.14 -12.42
N GLY A 76 -6.08 0.59 -11.49
CA GLY A 76 -5.80 -0.84 -11.43
C GLY A 76 -7.03 -1.71 -11.19
N GLU A 77 -8.08 -1.19 -10.53
CA GLU A 77 -9.30 -1.92 -10.19
C GLU A 77 -10.43 -1.79 -11.22
N GLU A 78 -10.39 -0.78 -12.10
CA GLU A 78 -11.45 -0.55 -13.07
C GLU A 78 -11.71 -1.77 -13.98
N ARG A 79 -12.97 -2.20 -14.10
CA ARG A 79 -13.33 -3.41 -14.88
C ARG A 79 -13.00 -3.27 -16.37
N ARG A 80 -13.17 -2.07 -16.92
CA ARG A 80 -12.87 -1.77 -18.31
C ARG A 80 -11.63 -0.87 -18.35
N PRO A 81 -10.62 -1.22 -19.16
CA PRO A 81 -9.46 -0.34 -19.32
C PRO A 81 -9.88 1.03 -19.85
N ASP A 82 -9.55 2.09 -19.12
CA ASP A 82 -9.64 3.48 -19.60
C ASP A 82 -8.27 3.90 -20.13
N GLU A 83 -8.16 4.00 -21.46
CA GLU A 83 -6.90 4.31 -22.15
C GLU A 83 -6.29 5.65 -21.70
N LEU A 84 -7.14 6.62 -21.35
CA LEU A 84 -6.67 7.94 -20.92
C LEU A 84 -6.06 7.86 -19.52
N LEU A 85 -6.72 7.16 -18.59
CA LEU A 85 -6.19 6.96 -17.24
C LEU A 85 -4.93 6.08 -17.25
N ILE A 86 -4.88 5.06 -18.11
CA ILE A 86 -3.69 4.23 -18.31
C ILE A 86 -2.54 5.05 -18.91
N GLY A 87 -2.84 5.90 -19.90
CA GLY A 87 -1.86 6.83 -20.48
C GLY A 87 -1.28 7.79 -19.43
N LYS A 88 -2.14 8.30 -18.53
CA LYS A 88 -1.71 9.12 -17.39
C LYS A 88 -0.83 8.36 -16.41
N LEU A 89 -1.21 7.13 -16.06
CA LEU A 89 -0.40 6.27 -15.19
C LEU A 89 0.99 6.00 -15.80
N ASN A 90 1.05 5.72 -17.11
CA ASN A 90 2.30 5.51 -17.87
C ASN A 90 3.23 6.74 -17.88
N ALA A 91 2.66 7.94 -17.83
CA ALA A 91 3.43 9.18 -17.86
C ALA A 91 4.11 9.52 -16.51
N ILE A 92 3.81 8.78 -15.44
CA ILE A 92 4.37 9.05 -14.11
C ILE A 92 5.86 8.69 -14.08
N GLN A 93 6.71 9.69 -13.81
CA GLN A 93 8.17 9.50 -13.66
C GLN A 93 8.51 8.86 -12.30
N LYS A 94 8.80 7.56 -12.31
CA LYS A 94 9.09 6.76 -11.10
C LYS A 94 10.25 7.30 -10.23
N THR A 95 11.21 8.01 -10.82
CA THR A 95 12.40 8.51 -10.11
C THR A 95 12.13 9.62 -9.10
N LYS A 96 10.92 10.20 -9.08
CA LYS A 96 10.52 11.28 -8.16
C LYS A 96 9.50 10.84 -7.12
N LEU A 97 9.15 9.55 -7.11
CA LEU A 97 8.09 9.02 -6.25
C LEU A 97 8.69 8.42 -4.98
N ASP A 98 7.92 8.49 -3.90
CA ASP A 98 8.22 7.73 -2.68
C ASP A 98 7.81 6.25 -2.83
N ASP A 99 8.34 5.39 -1.95
CA ASP A 99 8.18 3.94 -2.05
C ASP A 99 6.71 3.49 -2.05
N MET A 100 5.84 4.12 -1.25
CA MET A 100 4.41 3.78 -1.24
C MET A 100 3.80 4.04 -2.62
N THR A 101 4.04 5.22 -3.17
CA THR A 101 3.55 5.59 -4.50
C THR A 101 4.09 4.67 -5.59
N ILE A 102 5.38 4.31 -5.54
CA ILE A 102 5.98 3.34 -6.47
C ILE A 102 5.26 1.99 -6.40
N ALA A 103 4.95 1.50 -5.20
CA ALA A 103 4.27 0.23 -5.01
C ALA A 103 2.87 0.23 -5.63
N PHE A 104 2.04 1.22 -5.32
CA PHE A 104 0.66 1.28 -5.80
C PHE A 104 0.59 1.52 -7.33
N VAL A 105 1.48 2.33 -7.88
CA VAL A 105 1.59 2.49 -9.34
C VAL A 105 2.00 1.17 -10.00
N ARG A 106 2.97 0.44 -9.42
CA ARG A 106 3.40 -0.86 -9.97
C ARG A 106 2.30 -1.91 -9.91
N ILE A 107 1.57 -2.01 -8.81
CA ILE A 107 0.42 -2.91 -8.66
C ILE A 107 -0.66 -2.58 -9.68
N ALA A 108 -0.94 -1.29 -9.88
CA ALA A 108 -1.92 -0.85 -10.87
C ALA A 108 -1.54 -1.30 -12.29
N PHE A 109 -0.27 -1.17 -12.67
CA PHE A 109 0.22 -1.67 -13.95
C PHE A 109 0.06 -3.19 -14.10
N GLU A 110 0.48 -3.97 -13.09
CA GLU A 110 0.33 -5.43 -13.14
C GLU A 110 -1.14 -5.84 -13.27
N LYS A 111 -2.06 -5.13 -12.62
CA LYS A 111 -3.51 -5.38 -12.74
C LYS A 111 -4.04 -5.04 -14.12
N VAL A 112 -3.62 -3.91 -14.70
CA VAL A 112 -4.01 -3.50 -16.06
C VAL A 112 -3.50 -4.50 -17.08
N GLU A 113 -2.24 -4.94 -16.95
CA GLU A 113 -1.62 -5.95 -17.83
C GLU A 113 -2.34 -7.29 -17.74
N ALA A 114 -2.60 -7.80 -16.52
CA ALA A 114 -3.36 -9.03 -16.33
C ALA A 114 -4.74 -8.97 -17.01
N LYS A 115 -5.46 -7.84 -16.87
CA LYS A 115 -6.75 -7.61 -17.53
C LYS A 115 -6.64 -7.58 -19.05
N ALA A 116 -5.60 -6.95 -19.60
CA ALA A 116 -5.35 -6.93 -21.05
C ALA A 116 -5.15 -8.36 -21.61
N HIS A 117 -4.62 -9.28 -20.80
CA HIS A 117 -4.49 -10.69 -21.12
C HIS A 117 -5.72 -11.55 -20.75
N GLY A 118 -6.80 -10.94 -20.24
CA GLY A 118 -7.99 -11.67 -19.78
C GLY A 118 -7.75 -12.54 -18.54
N GLN A 119 -6.70 -12.24 -17.76
CA GLN A 119 -6.29 -12.98 -16.58
C GLN A 119 -6.67 -12.24 -15.30
N ARG A 120 -6.86 -13.00 -14.23
CA ARG A 120 -6.90 -12.44 -12.88
C ARG A 120 -5.49 -12.02 -12.50
N TRP A 121 -5.36 -10.84 -11.90
CA TRP A 121 -4.06 -10.39 -11.38
C TRP A 121 -3.58 -11.30 -10.26
N LEU A 122 -2.33 -11.75 -10.40
CA LEU A 122 -1.54 -12.35 -9.34
C LEU A 122 -0.22 -11.59 -9.23
N PRO A 123 0.26 -11.29 -8.01
CA PRO A 123 1.51 -10.56 -7.85
C PRO A 123 2.70 -11.26 -8.52
N SER A 124 3.47 -10.51 -9.30
CA SER A 124 4.65 -11.03 -9.99
C SER A 124 5.73 -11.54 -9.01
N LYS A 125 6.64 -12.41 -9.48
CA LYS A 125 7.81 -12.83 -8.66
C LYS A 125 8.66 -11.64 -8.23
N GLU A 126 8.77 -10.63 -9.09
CA GLU A 126 9.52 -9.40 -8.82
C GLU A 126 8.86 -8.56 -7.73
N SER A 127 7.53 -8.43 -7.74
CA SER A 127 6.80 -7.70 -6.69
C SER A 127 6.88 -8.41 -5.34
N ARG A 128 6.89 -9.75 -5.34
CA ARG A 128 7.05 -10.57 -4.11
C ARG A 128 8.45 -10.49 -3.50
N ASN A 129 9.47 -10.32 -4.33
CA ASN A 129 10.87 -10.26 -3.91
C ASN A 129 11.43 -8.82 -3.95
N SER A 130 10.55 -7.83 -3.92
CA SER A 130 10.95 -6.43 -4.03
C SER A 130 11.64 -5.95 -2.75
N THR A 131 12.59 -5.03 -2.89
CA THR A 131 13.11 -4.24 -1.76
C THR A 131 12.11 -3.17 -1.29
N ASN A 132 11.07 -2.90 -2.08
CA ASN A 132 9.99 -2.00 -1.71
C ASN A 132 9.00 -2.72 -0.78
N LEU A 133 8.99 -2.30 0.48
CA LEU A 133 8.23 -2.93 1.54
C LEU A 133 6.71 -2.84 1.33
N TYR A 134 6.19 -1.73 0.81
CA TYR A 134 4.76 -1.57 0.53
C TYR A 134 4.30 -2.54 -0.55
N LEU A 135 5.09 -2.69 -1.62
CA LEU A 135 4.80 -3.60 -2.72
C LEU A 135 4.76 -5.05 -2.23
N MET A 136 5.70 -5.41 -1.37
CA MET A 136 5.81 -6.74 -0.79
C MET A 136 4.60 -7.07 0.10
N ILE A 137 4.17 -6.13 0.95
CA ILE A 137 2.98 -6.28 1.82
C ILE A 137 1.71 -6.48 0.99
N GLU A 138 1.48 -5.62 0.00
CA GLU A 138 0.28 -5.71 -0.85
C GLU A 138 0.29 -6.98 -1.71
N ALA A 139 1.46 -7.39 -2.21
CA ALA A 139 1.62 -8.67 -2.89
C ALA A 139 1.26 -9.85 -1.98
N THR A 140 1.76 -9.87 -0.74
CA THR A 140 1.38 -10.91 0.24
C THR A 140 -0.12 -10.87 0.55
N ARG A 141 -0.71 -9.67 0.74
CA ARG A 141 -2.15 -9.51 0.98
C ARG A 141 -2.98 -10.12 -0.15
N ALA A 142 -2.62 -9.86 -1.40
CA ALA A 142 -3.31 -10.40 -2.56
C ALA A 142 -3.24 -11.94 -2.61
N LEU A 143 -2.09 -12.55 -2.32
CA LEU A 143 -1.95 -14.02 -2.28
C LEU A 143 -2.80 -14.66 -1.18
N LEU A 144 -2.87 -14.03 0.00
CA LEU A 144 -3.70 -14.53 1.11
C LEU A 144 -5.20 -14.48 0.78
N GLN A 145 -5.64 -13.47 0.02
CA GLN A 145 -7.02 -13.39 -0.47
C GLN A 145 -7.34 -14.46 -1.52
N GLU A 146 -6.35 -14.86 -2.35
CA GLU A 146 -6.50 -15.90 -3.37
C GLU A 146 -6.64 -17.30 -2.78
N ASN A 147 -5.82 -17.63 -1.76
CA ASN A 147 -5.67 -19.00 -1.24
C ASN A 147 -6.78 -19.47 -0.27
N GLY A 148 -7.95 -18.82 -0.24
CA GLY A 148 -9.11 -19.38 0.45
C GLY A 148 -9.09 -19.30 1.99
N MET A 149 -8.17 -18.57 2.63
CA MET A 149 -8.41 -18.00 3.97
C MET A 149 -9.45 -16.84 3.93
N GLY A 150 -10.32 -16.87 2.92
CA GLY A 150 -11.30 -15.88 2.53
C GLY A 150 -12.70 -16.23 2.98
N ASP A 151 -12.88 -16.68 4.22
CA ASP A 151 -14.16 -16.43 4.86
C ASP A 151 -14.22 -14.93 5.11
N GLN A 152 -14.98 -14.20 4.28
CA GLN A 152 -15.15 -12.76 4.39
C GLN A 152 -15.68 -12.36 5.78
N THR A 153 -16.26 -13.31 6.52
CA THR A 153 -16.65 -13.17 7.93
C THR A 153 -15.46 -13.16 8.88
N ALA A 154 -14.40 -13.94 8.60
CA ALA A 154 -13.16 -13.91 9.36
C ALA A 154 -12.40 -12.60 9.11
N LEU A 155 -12.34 -12.12 7.86
CA LEU A 155 -11.77 -10.80 7.53
C LEU A 155 -12.59 -9.64 8.11
N LYS A 156 -13.93 -9.70 8.11
CA LYS A 156 -14.79 -8.72 8.81
C LYS A 156 -14.65 -8.77 10.34
N LYS A 157 -14.20 -9.90 10.89
CA LYS A 157 -13.86 -10.07 12.32
C LYS A 157 -12.36 -9.83 12.61
N LYS A 158 -11.56 -9.37 11.62
CA LYS A 158 -10.13 -9.00 11.80
C LYS A 158 -9.96 -7.57 12.35
N ARG A 159 -10.65 -7.25 13.44
CA ARG A 159 -10.16 -6.20 14.36
C ARG A 159 -9.14 -6.75 15.35
N LEU A 160 -9.04 -8.09 15.49
CA LEU A 160 -8.16 -8.71 16.48
C LEU A 160 -6.71 -8.88 16.02
N ASP A 161 -6.40 -8.66 14.74
CA ASP A 161 -5.17 -9.25 14.22
C ASP A 161 -4.52 -8.45 13.10
N GLU A 162 -4.40 -7.14 13.34
CA GLU A 162 -3.24 -6.42 12.81
C GLU A 162 -1.98 -7.22 13.15
N MET A 163 -1.89 -7.80 14.36
CA MET A 163 -0.86 -8.76 14.77
C MET A 163 -0.79 -10.03 13.92
N LEU A 164 -1.85 -10.80 13.61
CA LEU A 164 -1.71 -11.95 12.69
C LEU A 164 -1.41 -11.52 11.25
N PHE A 165 -1.87 -10.36 10.77
CA PHE A 165 -1.46 -9.88 9.45
C PHE A 165 0.03 -9.51 9.45
N ILE A 166 0.48 -8.79 10.48
CA ILE A 166 1.89 -8.49 10.76
C ILE A 166 2.71 -9.76 10.88
N ASN A 167 2.21 -10.77 11.58
CA ASN A 167 2.89 -12.04 11.80
C ASN A 167 2.88 -12.88 10.51
N ALA A 168 1.79 -12.95 9.76
CA ALA A 168 1.73 -13.67 8.49
C ALA A 168 2.61 -13.00 7.42
N VAL A 169 2.61 -11.67 7.36
CA VAL A 169 3.56 -10.90 6.53
C VAL A 169 4.97 -11.19 7.04
N SER A 170 5.27 -10.99 8.32
CA SER A 170 6.60 -11.21 8.91
C SER A 170 7.11 -12.64 8.71
N GLU A 171 6.27 -13.66 8.88
CA GLU A 171 6.57 -15.07 8.62
C GLU A 171 6.85 -15.32 7.14
N HIS A 172 6.02 -14.79 6.25
CA HIS A 172 6.23 -14.92 4.80
C HIS A 172 7.54 -14.22 4.36
N LEU A 173 7.80 -13.03 4.87
CA LEU A 173 9.03 -12.27 4.63
C LEU A 173 10.27 -12.98 5.20
N SER A 174 10.16 -13.52 6.41
CA SER A 174 11.22 -14.29 7.05
C SER A 174 11.52 -15.58 6.28
N SER A 175 10.47 -16.26 5.77
CA SER A 175 10.61 -17.48 4.97
C SER A 175 11.33 -17.23 3.63
N ASN A 176 11.29 -16.00 3.11
CA ASN A 176 12.00 -15.57 1.91
C ASN A 176 13.38 -14.94 2.20
N GLY A 177 13.89 -15.05 3.43
CA GLY A 177 15.23 -14.57 3.81
C GLY A 177 15.33 -13.05 4.07
N VAL A 178 14.20 -12.33 4.13
CA VAL A 178 14.15 -10.92 4.50
C VAL A 178 14.03 -10.81 6.02
N THR A 179 15.12 -11.08 6.72
CA THR A 179 15.20 -10.93 8.18
C THR A 179 15.29 -9.45 8.54
N ASN A 180 14.19 -8.85 8.97
CA ASN A 180 14.23 -7.87 10.05
C ASN A 180 12.82 -7.53 10.57
N SER A 181 12.61 -7.81 11.85
CA SER A 181 11.46 -7.42 12.68
C SER A 181 11.13 -5.91 12.62
N ASN A 182 12.05 -5.09 12.09
CA ASN A 182 11.89 -3.65 11.88
C ASN A 182 11.03 -3.26 10.66
N VAL A 183 10.95 -4.11 9.63
CA VAL A 183 10.19 -3.82 8.39
C VAL A 183 8.72 -3.55 8.68
N THR A 184 8.14 -4.38 9.55
CA THR A 184 6.73 -4.31 9.87
C THR A 184 6.41 -3.14 10.78
N GLN A 185 7.32 -2.78 11.70
CA GLN A 185 7.17 -1.58 12.54
C GLN A 185 7.20 -0.29 11.70
N ILE A 186 8.11 -0.17 10.71
CA ILE A 186 8.25 1.05 9.91
C ILE A 186 6.96 1.41 9.16
N ILE A 187 6.24 0.42 8.64
CA ILE A 187 5.00 0.65 7.89
C ILE A 187 3.78 0.83 8.79
N LEU A 188 3.74 0.17 9.96
CA LEU A 188 2.72 0.39 10.99
C LEU A 188 2.71 1.82 11.56
N PHE A 189 3.77 2.59 11.33
CA PHE A 189 3.86 3.99 11.74
C PHE A 189 3.90 4.97 10.56
N ASP A 190 3.67 4.54 9.30
CA ASP A 190 3.46 5.47 8.19
C ASP A 190 1.98 5.90 8.13
N GLU A 191 1.72 7.10 8.65
CA GLU A 191 0.38 7.70 8.67
C GLU A 191 -0.22 7.91 7.27
N ARG A 192 0.60 8.11 6.22
CA ARG A 192 0.10 8.25 4.84
C ARG A 192 -0.38 6.91 4.30
N TYR A 193 0.30 5.82 4.64
CA TYR A 193 -0.14 4.48 4.28
C TYR A 193 -1.42 4.08 5.03
N LYS A 194 -1.51 4.35 6.34
CA LYS A 194 -2.76 4.17 7.10
C LYS A 194 -3.91 4.96 6.49
N LEU A 195 -3.65 6.22 6.14
CA LEU A 195 -4.64 7.08 5.52
C LEU A 195 -5.10 6.54 4.16
N LEU A 196 -4.15 6.14 3.31
CA LEU A 196 -4.45 5.49 2.03
C LEU A 196 -5.36 4.28 2.24
N LEU A 197 -5.02 3.38 3.14
CA LEU A 197 -5.82 2.19 3.41
C LEU A 197 -7.20 2.53 4.00
N SER A 198 -7.33 3.63 4.75
CA SER A 198 -8.62 4.14 5.21
C SER A 198 -9.50 4.64 4.05
N ILE A 199 -8.90 5.24 3.01
CA ILE A 199 -9.58 5.68 1.78
C ILE A 199 -10.03 4.46 0.99
N LEU A 200 -9.12 3.49 0.87
CA LEU A 200 -9.41 2.21 0.26
C LEU A 200 -10.36 1.37 1.12
N GLN A 201 -10.83 1.82 2.29
CA GLN A 201 -11.72 1.07 3.18
C GLN A 201 -11.22 -0.36 3.43
N GLU A 202 -9.92 -0.52 3.62
CA GLU A 202 -9.31 -1.81 3.98
C GLU A 202 -9.20 -1.99 5.51
N TYR A 203 -9.65 -0.99 6.29
CA TYR A 203 -9.51 -0.91 7.75
C TYR A 203 -10.82 -0.65 8.54
N TYR A 204 -12.01 -0.78 7.94
CA TYR A 204 -13.27 -0.48 8.62
C TYR A 204 -14.34 -1.56 8.49
#